data_AF-A0A7J4U6I1-F1
#
_entry.id   AF-A0A7J4U6I1-F1
#
_cell.length_a   1.000
_cell.length_b   1.000
_cell.length_c   1.000
_cell.angle_alpha   90.00
_cell.angle_beta   90.00
_cell.angle_gamma   90.00
#
_symmetry.space_group_name_H-M   'P 1'
#
loop_
_entity.id
_entity.type
_entity.pdbx_description
1 polymer ?
#
loop_
_entity_poly.entity_id
_entity_poly.type
_entity_poly.pdbx_seq_one_letter_code
_entity_poly.pdbx_strand_id
1 'polypeptide(L)'
;METVDNNADTLHSGLDDWDIAALQQEYARLCVHEIRKLRLGACDIIIDITEEDFYGKTQDFWIVPWTKEKGVQGHFKFLVCSIKFRNRKYPIAVRMIRLGSDIAREIGMVLSSCKTAGVYIRTVLFDRGFYAT
;
A
#
# COMPACT_ATOMS: atom_id res chain seq x y z
N MET A 1 20.80 30.97 -12.85
CA MET A 1 19.99 29.82 -13.26
C MET A 1 19.69 29.04 -11.99
N GLU A 2 18.76 29.56 -11.19
CA GLU A 2 18.31 28.99 -9.92
C GLU A 2 16.79 29.07 -9.96
N THR A 3 16.14 27.97 -10.26
CA THR A 3 14.69 27.81 -10.16
C THR A 3 14.40 26.38 -9.74
N VAL A 4 15.18 25.94 -8.75
CA VAL A 4 15.03 24.69 -8.01
C VAL A 4 15.14 25.14 -6.55
N ASP A 5 14.07 25.63 -5.94
CA ASP A 5 14.11 25.76 -4.46
C ASP A 5 12.73 25.85 -3.79
N ASN A 6 11.87 26.80 -4.13
CA ASN A 6 10.66 27.01 -3.30
C ASN A 6 9.67 25.82 -3.27
N ASN A 7 9.50 25.10 -4.39
CA ASN A 7 8.59 23.96 -4.45
C ASN A 7 9.17 22.69 -3.80
N ALA A 8 10.50 22.54 -3.84
CA ALA A 8 11.19 21.39 -3.24
C ALA A 8 11.21 21.54 -1.71
N ASP A 9 11.47 22.73 -1.20
CA ASP A 9 11.42 23.04 0.23
C ASP A 9 10.02 22.90 0.81
N THR A 10 8.99 23.33 0.06
CA THR A 10 7.59 23.15 0.48
C THR A 10 7.19 21.67 0.52
N LEU A 11 7.71 20.86 -0.41
CA LEU A 11 7.48 19.41 -0.40
C LEU A 11 8.24 18.73 0.73
N HIS A 12 9.49 19.11 0.98
CA HIS A 12 10.31 18.56 2.06
C HIS A 12 9.71 18.87 3.44
N SER A 13 9.36 20.14 3.70
CA SER A 13 8.71 20.55 4.95
C SER A 13 7.34 19.91 5.14
N GLY A 14 6.58 19.72 4.04
CA GLY A 14 5.31 19.01 4.08
C GLY A 14 5.45 17.54 4.47
N LEU A 15 6.54 16.86 4.07
CA LEU A 15 6.76 15.44 4.40
C LEU A 15 7.03 15.21 5.89
N ASP A 16 7.67 16.17 6.57
CA ASP A 16 7.94 16.10 8.01
C ASP A 16 6.62 16.17 8.84
N ASP A 17 5.58 16.78 8.28
CA ASP A 17 4.26 16.94 8.91
C ASP A 17 3.26 15.81 8.55
N TRP A 18 3.63 14.88 7.66
CA TRP A 18 2.70 13.86 7.16
C TRP A 18 2.78 12.54 7.96
N ASP A 19 1.67 12.20 8.61
CA ASP A 19 1.47 10.87 9.19
C ASP A 19 1.18 9.83 8.09
N ILE A 20 1.88 8.70 8.11
CA ILE A 20 1.63 7.54 7.23
C ILE A 20 0.15 7.14 7.27
N ALA A 21 -0.49 7.22 8.44
CA ALA A 21 -1.92 6.92 8.56
C ALA A 21 -2.78 7.91 7.77
N ALA A 22 -2.45 9.20 7.78
CA ALA A 22 -3.13 10.23 7.01
C ALA A 22 -2.96 10.00 5.50
N LEU A 23 -1.75 9.64 5.04
CA LEU A 23 -1.51 9.29 3.64
C LEU A 23 -2.31 8.07 3.20
N GLN A 24 -2.34 7.01 4.00
CA GLN A 24 -3.13 5.81 3.74
C GLN A 24 -4.64 6.13 3.68
N GLN A 25 -5.12 6.99 4.58
CA GLN A 25 -6.51 7.42 4.62
C GLN A 25 -6.88 8.23 3.39
N GLU A 26 -6.02 9.17 2.96
CA GLU A 26 -6.28 10.01 1.79
C GLU A 26 -6.24 9.20 0.49
N TYR A 27 -5.28 8.28 0.36
CA TYR A 27 -5.26 7.33 -0.75
C TYR A 27 -6.56 6.51 -0.80
N ALA A 28 -6.98 5.95 0.33
CA ALA A 28 -8.23 5.20 0.41
C ALA A 28 -9.45 6.06 0.04
N ARG A 29 -9.49 7.33 0.48
CA ARG A 29 -10.56 8.28 0.15
C ARG A 29 -10.68 8.51 -1.36
N LEU A 30 -9.55 8.72 -2.04
CA LEU A 30 -9.50 8.88 -3.49
C LEU A 30 -9.95 7.60 -4.22
N CYS A 31 -9.47 6.43 -3.78
CA CYS A 31 -9.89 5.15 -4.34
C CYS A 31 -11.40 4.93 -4.19
N VAL A 32 -11.98 5.18 -3.01
CA VAL A 32 -13.42 5.08 -2.75
C VAL A 32 -14.22 5.95 -3.74
N HIS A 33 -13.77 7.18 -3.95
CA HIS A 33 -14.43 8.11 -4.87
C HIS A 33 -14.47 7.57 -6.30
N GLU A 34 -13.37 7.01 -6.80
CA GLU A 34 -13.30 6.44 -8.15
C GLU A 34 -14.06 5.11 -8.27
N ILE A 35 -13.94 4.21 -7.29
CA ILE A 35 -14.62 2.90 -7.27
C ILE A 35 -16.13 3.06 -7.39
N ARG A 36 -16.71 4.03 -6.67
CA ARG A 36 -18.16 4.29 -6.71
C ARG A 36 -18.66 4.69 -8.10
N LYS A 37 -17.81 5.31 -8.94
CA LYS A 37 -18.16 5.67 -10.32
C LYS A 37 -18.19 4.46 -11.24
N LEU A 38 -17.41 3.41 -10.94
CA LEU A 38 -17.28 2.22 -11.78
C LEU A 38 -18.51 1.30 -11.76
N ARG A 39 -19.48 1.54 -10.85
CA ARG A 39 -20.70 0.73 -10.68
C ARG A 39 -20.40 -0.77 -10.68
N LEU A 40 -19.41 -1.15 -9.87
CA LEU A 40 -18.94 -2.51 -9.78
C LEU A 40 -20.05 -3.43 -9.25
N GLY A 41 -20.21 -4.60 -9.87
CA GLY A 41 -20.95 -5.71 -9.28
C GLY A 41 -20.10 -6.47 -8.26
N ALA A 42 -20.38 -7.76 -8.07
CA ALA A 42 -19.54 -8.63 -7.24
C ALA A 42 -18.13 -8.76 -7.85
N CYS A 43 -17.09 -8.42 -7.09
CA CYS A 43 -15.70 -8.42 -7.55
C CYS A 43 -14.84 -9.47 -6.85
N ASP A 44 -13.88 -10.02 -7.58
CA ASP A 44 -12.77 -10.76 -6.99
C ASP A 44 -11.70 -9.77 -6.55
N ILE A 45 -11.24 -9.96 -5.31
CA ILE A 45 -10.20 -9.18 -4.67
C ILE A 45 -8.90 -9.98 -4.69
N ILE A 46 -7.80 -9.31 -4.98
CA ILE A 46 -6.45 -9.88 -4.95
C ILE A 46 -5.69 -9.16 -3.84
N ILE A 47 -5.14 -9.94 -2.91
CA ILE A 47 -4.26 -9.45 -1.86
C ILE A 47 -2.85 -9.93 -2.15
N ASP A 48 -1.92 -8.99 -2.17
CA ASP A 48 -0.51 -9.22 -2.49
C ASP A 48 0.40 -8.43 -1.55
N ILE A 49 1.63 -8.91 -1.35
CA ILE A 49 2.68 -8.13 -0.69
C ILE A 49 3.69 -7.74 -1.77
N THR A 50 3.82 -6.44 -2.01
CA THR A 50 4.86 -5.89 -2.88
C THR A 50 5.93 -5.21 -2.04
N GLU A 51 7.14 -5.13 -2.59
CA GLU A 51 8.31 -4.63 -1.89
C GLU A 51 9.00 -3.56 -2.75
N GLU A 52 9.52 -2.51 -2.11
CA GLU A 52 10.34 -1.48 -2.75
C GLU A 52 11.72 -1.46 -2.10
N ASP A 53 12.77 -1.43 -2.91
CA ASP A 53 14.15 -1.42 -2.44
C ASP A 53 14.48 -0.13 -1.68
N PHE A 54 15.13 -0.29 -0.53
CA PHE A 54 15.68 0.80 0.25
C PHE A 54 17.21 0.74 0.25
N TYR A 55 17.86 1.81 -0.19
CA TYR A 55 19.32 1.92 -0.30
C TYR A 55 19.95 2.82 0.78
N GLY A 56 19.13 3.45 1.63
CA GLY A 56 19.61 4.36 2.66
C GLY A 56 20.27 3.63 3.84
N LYS A 57 20.93 4.40 4.71
CA LYS A 57 21.68 3.84 5.85
C LYS A 57 20.85 3.74 7.14
N THR A 58 19.65 4.32 7.15
CA THR A 58 18.76 4.35 8.32
C THR A 58 18.16 2.98 8.59
N GLN A 59 17.94 2.67 9.86
CA GLN A 59 17.18 1.50 10.28
C GLN A 59 15.96 1.95 11.07
N ASP A 60 14.81 1.41 10.72
CA ASP A 60 13.52 1.64 11.38
C ASP A 60 12.63 0.41 11.16
N PHE A 61 11.59 0.26 11.96
CA PHE A 61 10.62 -0.83 11.88
C PHE A 61 9.91 -0.90 10.51
N TRP A 62 9.84 0.19 9.76
CA TRP A 62 9.28 0.21 8.40
C TRP A 62 10.21 -0.38 7.33
N ILE A 63 11.49 -0.54 7.64
CA ILE A 63 12.51 -1.06 6.72
C ILE A 63 12.79 -2.51 7.09
N VAL A 64 12.26 -3.44 6.30
CA VAL A 64 12.51 -4.87 6.52
C VAL A 64 13.94 -5.20 6.08
N PRO A 65 14.79 -5.77 6.95
CA PRO A 65 16.19 -6.03 6.63
C PRO A 65 16.35 -6.98 5.46
N TRP A 66 17.35 -6.71 4.62
CA TRP A 66 17.72 -7.55 3.49
C TRP A 66 19.20 -7.94 3.53
N THR A 67 19.59 -8.94 2.75
CA THR A 67 20.94 -9.51 2.69
C THR A 67 21.99 -8.58 2.10
N LYS A 68 21.63 -7.36 1.68
CA LYS A 68 22.51 -6.39 1.03
C LYS A 68 23.01 -6.79 -0.36
N GLU A 69 22.35 -7.75 -0.99
CA GLU A 69 22.58 -8.05 -2.40
C GLU A 69 22.33 -6.79 -3.24
N LYS A 70 23.21 -6.52 -4.21
CA LYS A 70 23.13 -5.36 -5.12
C LYS A 70 23.06 -4.00 -4.41
N GLY A 71 23.51 -3.90 -3.17
CA GLY A 71 23.53 -2.65 -2.40
C GLY A 71 22.22 -2.30 -1.69
N VAL A 72 21.19 -3.14 -1.79
CA VAL A 72 19.88 -2.95 -1.15
C VAL A 72 19.98 -3.12 0.37
N GLN A 73 19.79 -2.06 1.14
CA GLN A 73 19.91 -2.10 2.61
C GLN A 73 18.68 -2.70 3.31
N GLY A 74 17.52 -2.67 2.65
CA GLY A 74 16.29 -3.29 3.13
C GLY A 74 15.16 -3.09 2.13
N HIS A 75 13.94 -3.43 2.52
CA HIS A 75 12.74 -3.20 1.70
C HIS A 75 11.64 -2.52 2.51
N PHE A 76 10.92 -1.60 1.88
CA PHE A 76 9.59 -1.24 2.32
C PHE A 76 8.61 -2.27 1.80
N LYS A 77 7.76 -2.82 2.68
CA LYS A 77 6.76 -3.80 2.29
C LYS A 77 5.36 -3.19 2.33
N PHE A 78 4.54 -3.54 1.35
CA PHE A 78 3.20 -3.02 1.20
C PHE A 78 2.22 -4.15 0.98
N LEU A 79 1.21 -4.23 1.85
CA LEU A 79 0.03 -5.06 1.64
C LEU A 79 -0.90 -4.31 0.69
N VAL A 80 -1.05 -4.83 -0.52
CA VAL A 80 -1.85 -4.21 -1.57
C VAL A 80 -3.10 -5.05 -1.79
N CYS A 81 -4.25 -4.39 -1.74
CA CYS A 81 -5.54 -4.96 -2.05
C CYS A 81 -6.05 -4.37 -3.37
N SER A 82 -6.29 -5.23 -4.36
CA SER A 82 -6.70 -4.84 -5.70
C SER A 82 -8.00 -5.51 -6.15
N ILE A 83 -8.82 -4.81 -6.91
CA ILE A 83 -9.93 -5.41 -7.66
C ILE A 83 -9.47 -5.83 -9.05
N LYS A 84 -9.95 -6.97 -9.54
CA LYS A 84 -9.83 -7.34 -10.96
C LYS A 84 -11.05 -6.85 -11.72
N PHE A 85 -10.86 -5.91 -12.64
CA PHE A 85 -11.94 -5.36 -13.48
C PHE A 85 -11.48 -5.20 -14.92
N ARG A 86 -12.26 -5.70 -15.90
CA ARG A 86 -11.96 -5.63 -17.34
C ARG A 86 -10.51 -6.01 -17.71
N ASN A 87 -10.03 -7.12 -17.15
CA ASN A 87 -8.67 -7.62 -17.32
C ASN A 87 -7.53 -6.70 -16.82
N ARG A 88 -7.86 -5.71 -15.97
CA ARG A 88 -6.89 -4.88 -15.25
C ARG A 88 -7.02 -5.10 -13.75
N LYS A 89 -5.92 -4.88 -13.04
CA LYS A 89 -5.89 -4.82 -11.57
C LYS A 89 -5.90 -3.35 -11.17
N TYR A 90 -6.81 -2.98 -10.27
CA TYR A 90 -6.85 -1.64 -9.70
C TYR A 90 -6.58 -1.74 -8.21
N PRO A 91 -5.49 -1.15 -7.69
CA PRO A 91 -5.28 -1.07 -6.25
C PRO A 91 -6.33 -0.15 -5.64
N ILE A 92 -6.93 -0.62 -4.56
CA ILE A 92 -8.05 0.08 -3.89
C ILE A 92 -7.78 0.35 -2.41
N ALA A 93 -6.86 -0.39 -1.81
CA ALA A 93 -6.36 -0.14 -0.47
C ALA A 93 -4.91 -0.62 -0.41
N VAL A 94 -4.07 0.14 0.27
CA VAL A 94 -2.66 -0.18 0.49
C VAL A 94 -2.35 0.08 1.96
N ARG A 95 -1.59 -0.83 2.58
CA ARG A 95 -1.01 -0.60 3.90
C ARG A 95 0.47 -0.93 3.89
N MET A 96 1.26 -0.06 4.52
CA MET A 96 2.65 -0.37 4.82
C MET A 96 2.72 -1.44 5.90
N ILE A 97 3.61 -2.41 5.69
CA ILE A 97 3.91 -3.49 6.63
C ILE A 97 5.22 -3.13 7.32
N ARG A 98 5.23 -3.20 8.64
CA ARG A 98 6.43 -3.02 9.45
C ARG A 98 6.85 -4.35 10.08
N LEU A 99 8.07 -4.41 10.57
CA LEU A 99 8.55 -5.54 11.38
C LEU A 99 7.61 -5.79 12.56
N GLY A 100 7.24 -7.05 12.76
CA GLY A 100 6.30 -7.47 13.81
C GLY A 100 4.82 -7.18 13.51
N SER A 101 4.47 -6.70 12.31
CA SER A 101 3.07 -6.59 11.89
C SER A 101 2.37 -7.95 11.88
N ASP A 102 1.18 -7.99 12.47
CA ASP A 102 0.24 -9.10 12.29
C ASP A 102 -0.42 -8.99 10.92
N ILE A 103 0.08 -9.78 9.97
CA ILE A 103 -0.39 -9.76 8.58
C ILE A 103 -1.88 -10.10 8.47
N ALA A 104 -2.40 -11.01 9.30
CA ALA A 104 -3.81 -11.37 9.28
C ALA A 104 -4.69 -10.19 9.71
N ARG A 105 -4.26 -9.45 10.73
CA ARG A 105 -4.91 -8.20 11.14
C ARG A 105 -4.84 -7.16 10.03
N GLU A 106 -3.70 -6.97 9.38
CA GLU A 106 -3.56 -6.00 8.28
C GLU A 106 -4.44 -6.36 7.07
N ILE A 107 -4.57 -7.65 6.76
CA ILE A 107 -5.53 -8.18 5.77
C ILE A 107 -6.96 -7.81 6.16
N GLY A 108 -7.34 -8.01 7.42
CA GLY A 108 -8.66 -7.62 7.93
C GLY A 108 -8.94 -6.13 7.72
N MET A 109 -7.94 -5.28 7.96
CA MET A 109 -8.04 -3.83 7.78
C MET A 109 -8.25 -3.44 6.31
N VAL A 110 -7.46 -3.99 5.37
CA VAL A 110 -7.66 -3.68 3.93
C VAL A 110 -9.01 -4.18 3.40
N LEU A 111 -9.47 -5.36 3.85
CA LEU A 111 -10.79 -5.87 3.49
C LEU A 111 -11.92 -4.99 4.04
N SER A 112 -11.76 -4.45 5.25
CA SER A 112 -12.70 -3.49 5.81
C SER A 112 -12.76 -2.21 4.96
N SER A 113 -11.63 -1.69 4.51
CA SER A 113 -11.59 -0.52 3.61
C SER A 113 -12.32 -0.78 2.29
N CYS A 114 -12.23 -2.00 1.73
CA CYS A 114 -12.96 -2.39 0.53
C CYS A 114 -14.48 -2.35 0.74
N LYS A 115 -14.95 -2.87 1.88
CA LYS A 115 -16.38 -2.84 2.24
C LYS A 115 -16.87 -1.40 2.39
N THR A 116 -16.12 -0.55 3.07
CA THR A 116 -16.44 0.89 3.22
C THR A 116 -16.47 1.62 1.87
N ALA A 117 -15.63 1.18 0.91
CA ALA A 117 -15.64 1.70 -0.45
C ALA A 117 -16.88 1.28 -1.27
N GLY A 118 -17.72 0.39 -0.75
CA GLY A 118 -18.90 -0.13 -1.45
C GLY A 118 -18.57 -1.29 -2.40
N VAL A 119 -17.41 -1.94 -2.23
CA VAL A 119 -17.04 -3.10 -3.02
C VAL A 119 -17.76 -4.33 -2.47
N TYR A 120 -18.55 -4.99 -3.31
CA TYR A 120 -19.15 -6.27 -2.98
C TYR A 120 -18.17 -7.41 -3.31
N ILE A 121 -17.60 -8.00 -2.27
CA ILE A 121 -16.53 -9.01 -2.40
C ILE A 121 -17.15 -10.38 -2.69
N ARG A 122 -16.77 -10.99 -3.82
CA ARG A 122 -17.15 -12.36 -4.20
C ARG A 122 -16.14 -13.38 -3.67
N THR A 123 -14.87 -13.12 -3.96
CA THR A 123 -13.75 -14.01 -3.64
C THR A 123 -12.56 -13.17 -3.23
N VAL A 124 -11.75 -13.69 -2.31
CA VAL A 124 -10.44 -13.11 -1.96
C VAL A 124 -9.37 -14.10 -2.41
N LEU A 125 -8.43 -13.63 -3.22
CA LEU A 125 -7.33 -14.38 -3.79
C LEU A 125 -6.03 -13.92 -3.13
N PHE A 126 -5.31 -14.85 -2.53
CA PHE A 126 -4.00 -14.63 -1.93
C PHE A 126 -2.91 -15.27 -2.80
N ASP A 127 -1.72 -14.68 -2.84
CA ASP A 127 -0.55 -15.34 -3.43
C ASP A 127 0.00 -16.46 -2.51
N ARG A 128 0.83 -17.35 -3.07
CA ARG A 128 1.46 -18.48 -2.39
C ARG A 128 2.26 -18.07 -1.17
N GLY A 129 2.83 -16.85 -1.15
CA GLY A 129 3.55 -16.31 -0.01
C GLY A 129 2.74 -16.24 1.28
N PHE A 130 1.40 -16.25 1.20
CA PHE A 130 0.51 -16.28 2.37
C PHE A 130 0.20 -17.69 2.90
N TYR A 131 0.57 -18.74 2.15
CA TYR A 131 0.32 -20.14 2.52
C TYR A 131 1.55 -20.83 3.12
N ALA A 132 2.70 -20.17 3.11
CA ALA A 132 3.92 -20.67 3.73
C ALA A 132 4.02 -20.12 5.16
N THR A 133 3.38 -20.81 6.09
CA THR A 133 3.57 -20.63 7.54
C THR A 133 4.12 -21.91 8.12
#